data_AF-A0A2V6I506-F1
#
_entry.id   AF-A0A2V6I506-F1
#
_cell.length_a   1.000
_cell.length_b   1.000
_cell.length_c   1.000
_cell.angle_alpha   90.00
_cell.angle_beta   90.00
_cell.angle_gamma   90.00
#
_symmetry.space_group_name_H-M   'P 1'
#
loop_
_entity.id
_entity.type
_entity.pdbx_description
1 polymer ?
#
loop_
_entity_poly.entity_id
_entity_poly.type
_entity_poly.pdbx_seq_one_letter_code
_entity_poly.pdbx_strand_id
1 'polypeptide(L)'
;EIYVTGDISVSGTGQIVVQPGVTATIYFAGNVDISGNGVLNSNNQPSDLMLYGIQPPTDTSEHVSIGGNSQITASVYAPGHDVTVNGGGTNGHVYGSVVGKTVTMTGVSNLHYDERLGATGMVNNYKIVSWFEDNR
;
A
#
# COMPACT_ATOMS: atom_id res chain seq x y z
N GLU A 1 -9.67 8.65 5.17
CA GLU A 1 -8.61 8.74 4.13
C GLU A 1 -7.60 9.79 4.56
N ILE A 2 -6.33 9.61 4.20
CA ILE A 2 -5.22 10.48 4.59
C ILE A 2 -4.39 10.76 3.34
N TYR A 3 -3.99 12.02 3.14
CA TYR A 3 -3.08 12.41 2.09
C TYR A 3 -1.76 12.91 2.67
N VAL A 4 -0.65 12.32 2.24
CA VAL A 4 0.71 12.67 2.64
C VAL A 4 1.45 13.20 1.42
N THR A 5 1.76 14.49 1.43
CA THR A 5 2.43 15.19 0.31
C THR A 5 3.94 14.95 0.26
N GLY A 6 4.50 14.21 1.22
CA GLY A 6 5.93 13.91 1.30
C GLY A 6 6.15 12.48 1.79
N ASP A 7 7.28 12.25 2.45
CA ASP A 7 7.69 10.91 2.85
C ASP A 7 6.92 10.39 4.08
N ILE A 8 6.74 9.08 4.13
CA ILE A 8 6.29 8.33 5.31
C ILE A 8 7.49 7.56 5.85
N SER A 9 7.96 7.91 7.05
CA SER A 9 9.06 7.21 7.71
C SER A 9 8.65 6.69 9.08
N VAL A 10 8.79 5.39 9.30
CA VAL A 10 8.52 4.69 10.55
C VAL A 10 9.73 3.84 10.91
N SER A 11 10.32 4.10 12.09
CA SER A 11 11.53 3.42 12.54
C SER A 11 11.57 3.25 14.07
N GLY A 12 12.52 2.43 14.54
CA GLY A 12 12.67 2.15 15.97
C GLY A 12 11.43 1.47 16.54
N THR A 13 10.73 2.15 17.45
CA THR A 13 9.49 1.69 18.08
C THR A 13 8.25 2.45 17.58
N GLY A 14 8.38 3.29 16.55
CA GLY A 14 7.24 3.98 15.93
C GLY A 14 6.34 2.99 15.19
N GLN A 15 5.03 3.25 15.15
CA GLN A 15 4.06 2.35 14.50
C GLN A 15 2.90 3.10 13.84
N ILE A 16 2.49 2.61 12.67
CA ILE A 16 1.16 2.84 12.10
C ILE A 16 0.25 1.74 12.63
N VAL A 17 -0.75 2.12 13.42
CA VAL A 17 -1.66 1.16 14.07
C VAL A 17 -3.08 1.33 13.54
N VAL A 18 -3.58 0.31 12.84
CA VAL A 18 -4.98 0.19 12.46
C VAL A 18 -5.71 -0.60 13.54
N GLN A 19 -6.50 0.13 14.33
CA GLN A 19 -7.25 -0.40 15.46
C GLN A 19 -8.50 -1.19 15.01
N PRO A 20 -9.07 -2.02 15.89
CA PRO A 20 -10.27 -2.79 15.58
C PRO A 20 -11.41 -1.94 15.00
N GLY A 21 -11.96 -2.36 13.85
CA GLY A 21 -13.06 -1.67 13.19
C GLY A 21 -12.68 -0.36 12.45
N VAL A 22 -11.40 -0.01 12.41
CA VAL A 22 -10.89 1.13 11.65
C VAL A 22 -10.38 0.66 10.28
N THR A 23 -10.65 1.45 9.24
CA THR A 23 -10.02 1.31 7.93
C THR A 23 -9.25 2.59 7.60
N ALA A 24 -8.08 2.43 6.99
CA ALA A 24 -7.20 3.51 6.62
C ALA A 24 -6.75 3.37 5.15
N THR A 25 -7.11 4.36 4.35
CA THR A 25 -6.54 4.58 3.01
C THR A 25 -5.58 5.75 3.10
N ILE A 26 -4.31 5.51 2.74
CA ILE A 26 -3.25 6.51 2.75
C ILE A 26 -2.76 6.71 1.32
N TYR A 27 -2.90 7.92 0.82
CA TYR A 27 -2.29 8.36 -0.44
C TYR A 27 -0.97 9.06 -0.13
N PHE A 28 0.11 8.66 -0.79
CA PHE A 28 1.44 9.25 -0.56
C PHE A 28 2.07 9.66 -1.89
N ALA A 29 2.83 10.77 -1.85
CA ALA A 29 3.48 11.36 -3.02
C ALA A 29 5.01 11.35 -2.94
N GLY A 30 5.59 10.76 -1.90
CA GLY A 30 7.02 10.62 -1.70
C GLY A 30 7.38 9.20 -1.31
N ASN A 31 8.54 9.03 -0.67
CA ASN A 31 9.03 7.71 -0.30
C ASN A 31 8.29 7.14 0.92
N VAL A 32 8.23 5.81 0.99
CA VAL A 32 7.73 5.10 2.17
C VAL A 32 8.83 4.22 2.71
N ASP A 33 9.22 4.43 3.97
CA ASP A 33 10.22 3.64 4.68
C ASP A 33 9.66 3.18 6.03
N ILE A 34 9.33 1.90 6.15
CA ILE A 34 8.74 1.29 7.34
C ILE A 34 9.67 0.19 7.84
N SER A 35 10.08 0.29 9.11
CA SER A 35 10.95 -0.67 9.78
C SER A 35 10.52 -0.90 11.24
N GLY A 36 11.13 -1.87 11.94
CA GLY A 36 10.99 -2.01 13.40
C GLY A 36 9.61 -2.42 13.92
N ASN A 37 8.91 -3.32 13.22
CA ASN A 37 7.49 -3.64 13.47
C ASN A 37 6.55 -2.43 13.29
N GLY A 38 6.88 -1.55 12.34
CA GLY A 38 6.23 -0.26 12.14
C GLY A 38 4.80 -0.29 11.58
N VAL A 39 4.24 -1.47 11.26
CA VAL A 39 2.84 -1.60 10.85
C VAL A 39 2.16 -2.67 11.70
N LEU A 40 1.07 -2.27 12.33
CA LEU A 40 0.20 -3.16 13.10
C LEU A 40 -1.24 -2.99 12.60
N ASN A 41 -1.76 -4.01 11.92
CA ASN A 41 -3.16 -4.07 11.50
C ASN A 41 -3.90 -5.10 12.35
N SER A 42 -4.60 -4.63 13.39
CA SER A 42 -5.25 -5.51 14.38
C SER A 42 -6.47 -6.26 13.85
N ASN A 43 -7.02 -5.87 12.70
CA ASN A 43 -8.14 -6.57 12.07
C ASN A 43 -7.68 -7.81 11.28
N ASN A 44 -6.38 -7.95 11.01
CA ASN A 44 -5.82 -8.99 10.14
C ASN A 44 -6.44 -9.04 8.73
N GLN A 45 -6.99 -7.92 8.27
CA GLN A 45 -7.62 -7.80 6.96
C GLN A 45 -6.83 -6.77 6.11
N PRO A 46 -6.21 -7.18 4.99
CA PRO A 46 -5.42 -6.30 4.13
C PRO A 46 -6.17 -5.09 3.55
N SER A 47 -7.50 -5.15 3.42
CA SER A 47 -8.32 -4.01 2.97
C SER A 47 -8.43 -2.89 4.00
N ASP A 48 -8.06 -3.15 5.26
CA ASP A 48 -8.20 -2.17 6.33
C ASP A 48 -6.99 -1.23 6.41
N LEU A 49 -5.89 -1.58 5.72
CA LEU A 49 -4.75 -0.70 5.51
C LEU A 49 -4.37 -0.72 4.03
N MET A 50 -4.69 0.36 3.32
CA MET A 50 -4.36 0.53 1.91
C MET A 50 -3.40 1.71 1.72
N LEU A 51 -2.27 1.44 1.07
CA LEU A 51 -1.25 2.41 0.70
C LEU A 51 -1.29 2.64 -0.81
N TYR A 52 -1.60 3.86 -1.23
CA TYR A 52 -1.69 4.26 -2.64
C TYR A 52 -0.59 5.27 -2.98
N GLY A 53 0.36 4.85 -3.81
CA GLY A 53 1.39 5.75 -4.35
C GLY A 53 0.81 6.58 -5.48
N ILE A 54 0.95 7.91 -5.36
CA ILE A 54 0.64 8.84 -6.44
C ILE A 54 1.75 8.77 -7.47
N GLN A 55 1.41 8.77 -8.75
CA GLN A 55 2.41 8.69 -9.83
C GLN A 55 3.50 9.76 -9.64
N PRO A 56 4.77 9.38 -9.41
CA PRO A 56 5.87 10.32 -9.33
C PRO A 56 6.09 11.01 -10.68
N PRO A 57 6.67 12.22 -10.69
CA PRO A 57 7.16 12.86 -11.91
C PRO A 57 8.11 11.94 -12.66
N THR A 58 8.13 12.02 -14.00
CA THR A 58 8.83 11.08 -14.91
C THR A 58 10.32 10.88 -14.63
N ASP A 59 10.93 11.82 -13.93
CA ASP A 59 12.38 11.92 -13.73
C ASP A 59 12.77 11.58 -12.28
N THR A 60 11.78 11.17 -11.46
CA THR A 60 11.94 10.90 -10.04
C THR A 60 11.86 9.40 -9.80
N SER A 61 12.82 8.87 -9.05
CA SER A 61 12.80 7.48 -8.59
C SER A 61 12.33 7.49 -7.14
N GLU A 62 11.09 7.09 -6.90
CA GLU A 62 10.51 6.95 -5.57
C GLU A 62 10.35 5.48 -5.22
N HIS A 63 10.45 5.18 -3.93
CA HIS A 63 10.41 3.81 -3.43
C HIS A 63 9.42 3.61 -2.30
N VAL A 64 9.03 2.35 -2.14
CA VAL A 64 8.28 1.87 -0.98
C VAL A 64 9.06 0.71 -0.38
N SER A 65 9.61 0.89 0.81
CA SER A 65 10.33 -0.13 1.56
C SER A 65 9.55 -0.46 2.83
N ILE A 66 9.07 -1.70 2.93
CA ILE A 66 8.37 -2.20 4.12
C ILE A 66 9.15 -3.38 4.66
N GLY A 67 9.70 -3.24 5.87
CA GLY A 67 10.57 -4.23 6.47
C GLY A 67 10.44 -4.36 7.98
N GLY A 68 11.19 -5.30 8.55
CA GLY A 68 11.32 -5.47 10.00
C GLY A 68 10.04 -5.94 10.70
N ASN A 69 9.08 -6.49 9.95
CA ASN A 69 7.86 -7.10 10.47
C ASN A 69 7.90 -8.61 10.21
N SER A 70 7.46 -9.42 11.18
CA SER A 70 7.26 -10.87 10.96
C SER A 70 6.05 -11.17 10.07
N GLN A 71 5.05 -10.28 10.10
CA GLN A 71 3.85 -10.35 9.28
C GLN A 71 3.47 -8.95 8.81
N ILE A 72 3.16 -8.83 7.52
CA ILE A 72 2.65 -7.60 6.90
C ILE A 72 1.24 -7.88 6.40
N THR A 73 0.25 -7.13 6.88
CA THR A 73 -1.16 -7.26 6.47
C THR A 73 -1.66 -5.92 5.95
N ALA A 74 -1.45 -5.67 4.66
CA ALA A 74 -1.77 -4.41 4.00
C ALA A 74 -1.88 -4.60 2.47
N SER A 75 -2.52 -3.64 1.81
CA SER A 75 -2.53 -3.55 0.35
C SER A 75 -1.68 -2.36 -0.09
N VAL A 76 -0.75 -2.60 -1.01
CA VAL A 76 0.14 -1.57 -1.56
C VAL A 76 -0.10 -1.46 -3.06
N TYR A 77 -0.50 -0.26 -3.51
CA TYR A 77 -0.69 0.05 -4.91
C TYR A 77 0.10 1.31 -5.27
N ALA A 78 1.29 1.13 -5.84
CA ALA A 78 2.22 2.20 -6.18
C ALA A 78 2.90 1.93 -7.54
N PRO A 79 2.15 1.92 -8.65
CA PRO A 79 2.64 1.47 -9.96
C PRO A 79 3.81 2.28 -10.53
N GLY A 80 4.03 3.50 -10.02
CA GLY A 80 5.18 4.33 -10.38
C GLY A 80 6.41 4.19 -9.47
N HIS A 81 6.34 3.40 -8.40
CA HIS A 81 7.40 3.28 -7.38
C HIS A 81 8.09 1.92 -7.43
N ASP A 82 9.35 1.88 -7.03
CA ASP A 82 10.06 0.63 -6.77
C ASP A 82 9.69 0.11 -5.37
N VAL A 83 9.00 -1.03 -5.30
CA VAL A 83 8.48 -1.59 -4.05
C VAL A 83 9.39 -2.71 -3.57
N THR A 84 9.88 -2.59 -2.34
CA THR A 84 10.63 -3.62 -1.63
C THR A 84 9.89 -4.05 -0.38
N VAL A 85 9.63 -5.35 -0.27
CA VAL A 85 9.06 -5.97 0.94
C VAL A 85 10.11 -6.89 1.55
N ASN A 86 10.54 -6.56 2.76
CA ASN A 86 11.54 -7.29 3.52
C ASN A 86 10.85 -8.03 4.67
N GLY A 87 10.57 -9.33 4.47
CA GLY A 87 10.04 -10.19 5.52
C GLY A 87 11.05 -10.33 6.67
N GLY A 88 10.60 -10.13 7.91
CA GLY A 88 11.41 -10.30 9.11
C GLY A 88 11.29 -11.71 9.70
N GLY A 89 12.43 -12.31 10.08
CA GLY A 89 12.48 -13.62 10.74
C GLY A 89 12.30 -14.82 9.80
N THR A 90 12.14 -16.02 10.36
CA THR A 90 12.10 -17.29 9.60
C THR A 90 10.80 -17.48 8.80
N ASN A 91 9.75 -16.72 9.10
CA ASN A 91 8.39 -16.91 8.59
C ASN A 91 7.79 -15.60 8.08
N GLY A 92 8.52 -14.82 7.26
CA GLY A 92 8.01 -13.56 6.71
C GLY A 92 6.75 -13.79 5.87
N HIS A 93 5.58 -13.46 6.42
CA HIS A 93 4.29 -13.56 5.73
C HIS A 93 3.81 -12.20 5.25
N VAL A 94 3.35 -12.14 4.01
CA VAL A 94 2.67 -10.97 3.45
C VAL A 94 1.25 -11.37 3.09
N TYR A 95 0.26 -10.68 3.67
CA TYR A 95 -1.15 -10.83 3.37
C TYR A 95 -1.65 -9.57 2.68
N GLY A 96 -2.22 -9.71 1.49
CA GLY A 96 -2.79 -8.61 0.72
C GLY A 96 -2.32 -8.60 -0.73
N SER A 97 -2.15 -7.40 -1.27
CA SER A 97 -1.69 -7.19 -2.65
C SER A 97 -0.55 -6.18 -2.68
N VAL A 98 0.37 -6.37 -3.63
CA VAL A 98 1.49 -5.45 -3.87
C VAL A 98 1.59 -5.19 -5.36
N VAL A 99 1.42 -3.93 -5.74
CA VAL A 99 1.62 -3.43 -7.10
C VAL A 99 2.67 -2.34 -7.05
N GLY A 100 3.76 -2.54 -7.78
CA GLY A 100 4.87 -1.60 -7.94
C GLY A 100 5.33 -1.54 -9.39
N LYS A 101 6.12 -0.53 -9.74
CA LYS A 101 6.88 -0.49 -11.01
C LYS A 101 7.83 -1.68 -11.08
N THR A 102 8.54 -1.90 -9.99
CA THR A 102 9.25 -3.13 -9.68
C THR A 102 8.80 -3.63 -8.31
N VAL A 103 8.85 -4.94 -8.09
CA VAL A 103 8.52 -5.55 -6.80
C VAL A 103 9.64 -6.51 -6.43
N THR A 104 10.34 -6.19 -5.36
CA THR A 104 11.40 -7.02 -4.77
C THR A 104 10.92 -7.57 -3.44
N MET A 105 10.98 -8.89 -3.25
CA MET A 105 10.64 -9.55 -1.99
C MET A 105 11.85 -10.28 -1.45
N THR A 106 12.34 -9.87 -0.28
CA THR A 106 13.53 -10.45 0.38
C THR A 106 13.14 -10.96 1.76
N GLY A 107 13.55 -12.19 2.13
CA GLY A 107 13.17 -12.77 3.43
C GLY A 107 11.66 -13.06 3.58
N VAL A 108 10.89 -12.93 2.50
CA VAL A 108 9.47 -13.30 2.44
C VAL A 108 9.38 -14.76 2.03
N SER A 109 8.78 -15.59 2.87
CA SER A 109 8.60 -17.02 2.58
C SER A 109 7.24 -17.32 1.99
N ASN A 110 6.23 -16.47 2.24
CA ASN A 110 4.87 -16.69 1.76
C ASN A 110 4.15 -15.37 1.45
N LEU A 111 3.59 -15.27 0.24
CA LEU A 111 2.67 -14.21 -0.17
C LEU A 111 1.26 -14.81 -0.29
N HIS A 112 0.30 -14.23 0.43
CA HIS A 112 -1.09 -14.63 0.42
C HIS A 112 -1.93 -13.49 -0.17
N TYR A 113 -2.43 -13.70 -1.38
CA TYR A 113 -3.37 -12.76 -1.99
C TYR A 113 -4.73 -12.83 -1.29
N ASP A 114 -5.31 -11.67 -0.99
CA ASP A 114 -6.67 -11.59 -0.46
C ASP A 114 -7.67 -11.31 -1.58
N GLU A 115 -8.55 -12.28 -1.86
CA GLU A 115 -9.55 -12.20 -2.93
C GLU A 115 -10.57 -11.08 -2.71
N ARG A 116 -10.79 -10.63 -1.47
CA ARG A 116 -11.70 -9.51 -1.16
C ARG A 116 -11.18 -8.18 -1.72
N LEU A 117 -9.89 -8.09 -2.05
CA LEU A 117 -9.31 -6.96 -2.77
C LEU A 117 -9.75 -6.90 -4.24
N GLY A 118 -10.28 -7.98 -4.82
CA GLY A 118 -10.81 -7.95 -6.19
C GLY A 118 -12.04 -7.03 -6.36
N ALA A 119 -12.77 -6.76 -5.28
CA ALA A 119 -13.90 -5.84 -5.24
C ALA A 119 -13.55 -4.47 -4.64
N THR A 120 -12.28 -4.27 -4.23
CA THR A 120 -11.81 -3.09 -3.50
C THR A 120 -10.62 -2.47 -4.23
N GLY A 121 -10.71 -1.20 -4.63
CA GLY A 121 -9.61 -0.57 -5.37
C GLY A 121 -10.04 0.69 -6.09
N MET A 122 -9.11 1.27 -6.86
CA MET A 122 -9.41 2.43 -7.69
C MET A 122 -10.47 2.09 -8.75
N VAL A 123 -11.45 2.97 -8.91
CA VAL A 123 -12.44 2.87 -9.99
C VAL A 123 -11.70 2.90 -11.32
N ASN A 124 -11.69 1.76 -12.01
CA ASN A 124 -10.99 1.58 -13.29
C ASN A 124 -11.90 1.74 -14.51
N ASN A 125 -13.19 2.05 -14.31
CA ASN A 125 -14.16 2.13 -15.38
C ASN A 125 -15.09 3.33 -15.20
N TYR A 126 -15.15 4.18 -16.23
CA TYR A 126 -16.07 5.31 -16.31
C TYR A 126 -17.02 5.06 -17.48
N LYS A 127 -18.33 5.28 -17.27
CA LYS A 127 -19.34 5.21 -18.33
C LYS A 127 -20.12 6.51 -18.36
N ILE A 128 -20.30 7.07 -19.55
CA ILE A 128 -21.22 8.20 -19.74
C ILE A 128 -22.64 7.70 -19.50
N VAL A 129 -23.28 8.20 -18.45
CA VAL A 129 -24.66 7.81 -18.07
C VAL A 129 -25.69 8.57 -18.91
N SER A 130 -25.40 9.81 -19.28
CA SER A 130 -26.16 10.58 -20.26
C SER A 130 -25.29 11.72 -20.80
N TRP A 131 -25.60 12.19 -22.01
CA TRP A 131 -24.98 13.35 -22.64
C TRP A 131 -26.09 14.19 -23.27
N PHE A 132 -26.01 15.51 -23.12
CA PHE A 132 -26.88 16.48 -23.77
C PHE A 132 -26.01 17.58 -24.36
N GLU A 133 -26.19 17.85 -25.65
CA GLU A 133 -25.58 18.98 -26.35
C GLU A 133 -26.68 19.88 -26.88
N ASP A 134 -26.59 21.16 -26.54
CA ASP A 134 -27.47 22.22 -27.04
C ASP A 134 -26.71 22.99 -28.12
N ASN A 135 -27.13 22.81 -29.39
CA ASN A 135 -26.61 23.57 -30.51
C ASN A 135 -27.56 24.74 -30.80
N ARG A 136 -27.09 25.96 -30.56
CA ARG A 136 -27.77 27.21 -30.93
C ARG A 136 -27.37 27.68 -32.32
#